data_AF-A0A8T4LX99-F1
#
_entry.id   AF-A0A8T4LX99-F1
#
_cell.length_a   1.000
_cell.length_b   1.000
_cell.length_c   1.000
_cell.angle_alpha   90.00
_cell.angle_beta   90.00
_cell.angle_gamma   90.00
#
_symmetry.space_group_name_H-M   'P 1'
#
loop_
_entity.id
_entity.type
_entity.pdbx_description
1 polymer ?
#
loop_
_entity_poly.entity_id
_entity_poly.type
_entity_poly.pdbx_seq_one_letter_code
_entity_poly.pdbx_strand_id
1 'polypeptide(L)'
;MPKTNKEVKSEEKETEEKKEKIEETEQKPDWIKLKPAEIESKIHELAKEGHTPEKIGLILRDKFGVPKVKSILNKKISQVLKKEDLKQDSKNHSNNKINNLKRHLEKNKTDYSAKRSLTKNLWVLHALEK
;
A
#
# COMPACT_ATOMS: atom_id res chain seq x y z
N MET A 1 -32.11 -20.83 0.25
CA MET A 1 -33.28 -20.01 -0.15
C MET A 1 -32.80 -18.99 -1.18
N PRO A 2 -33.46 -18.89 -2.36
CA PRO A 2 -33.13 -17.84 -3.33
C PRO A 2 -33.47 -16.47 -2.72
N LYS A 3 -32.54 -15.52 -2.80
CA LYS A 3 -32.71 -14.16 -2.25
C LYS A 3 -33.94 -13.49 -2.86
N THR A 4 -34.70 -12.75 -2.05
CA THR A 4 -35.91 -12.06 -2.53
C THR A 4 -35.53 -10.88 -3.43
N ASN A 5 -36.39 -10.52 -4.40
CA ASN A 5 -36.17 -9.40 -5.33
C ASN A 5 -35.91 -8.03 -4.65
N LYS A 6 -36.24 -7.91 -3.36
CA LYS A 6 -36.01 -6.72 -2.53
C LYS A 6 -34.57 -6.66 -1.99
N GLU A 7 -33.96 -7.82 -1.69
CA GLU A 7 -32.57 -7.94 -1.22
C GLU A 7 -31.56 -7.79 -2.35
N VAL A 8 -31.88 -8.30 -3.55
CA VAL A 8 -31.04 -8.13 -4.75
C VAL A 8 -30.95 -6.65 -5.14
N LYS A 9 -32.08 -5.92 -5.06
CA LYS A 9 -32.14 -4.48 -5.38
C LYS A 9 -31.46 -3.56 -4.35
N SER A 10 -31.35 -4.00 -3.10
CA SER A 10 -30.55 -3.29 -2.09
C SER A 10 -29.04 -3.56 -2.23
N GLU A 11 -28.64 -4.78 -2.59
CA GLU A 11 -27.23 -5.11 -2.86
C GLU A 11 -26.71 -4.40 -4.14
N GLU A 12 -27.54 -4.26 -5.17
CA GLU A 12 -27.23 -3.49 -6.38
C GLU A 12 -27.05 -2.00 -6.09
N LYS A 13 -27.97 -1.39 -5.31
CA LYS A 13 -27.82 0.01 -4.88
C LYS A 13 -26.57 0.27 -4.04
N GLU A 14 -26.21 -0.63 -3.11
CA GLU A 14 -24.99 -0.47 -2.31
C GLU A 14 -23.70 -0.65 -3.14
N THR A 15 -23.73 -1.48 -4.18
CA THR A 15 -22.58 -1.66 -5.08
C THR A 15 -22.44 -0.51 -6.08
N GLU A 16 -23.54 0.13 -6.45
CA GLU A 16 -23.59 1.30 -7.33
C GLU A 16 -23.19 2.59 -6.57
N GLU A 17 -23.71 2.81 -5.35
CA GLU A 17 -23.26 3.91 -4.48
C GLU A 17 -21.78 3.79 -4.10
N LYS A 18 -21.27 2.57 -3.89
CA LYS A 18 -19.83 2.34 -3.71
C LYS A 18 -19.03 2.67 -4.96
N LYS A 19 -19.55 2.39 -6.16
CA LYS A 19 -18.88 2.71 -7.44
C LYS A 19 -18.84 4.23 -7.68
N GLU A 20 -19.98 4.91 -7.55
CA GLU A 20 -20.08 6.37 -7.72
C GLU A 20 -19.15 7.12 -6.75
N LYS A 21 -19.09 6.68 -5.48
CA LYS A 21 -18.19 7.26 -4.48
C LYS A 21 -16.70 7.03 -4.78
N ILE A 22 -16.36 5.94 -5.48
CA ILE A 22 -14.97 5.68 -5.91
C ILE A 22 -14.60 6.63 -7.06
N GLU A 23 -15.49 6.80 -8.04
CA GLU A 23 -15.27 7.60 -9.25
C GLU A 23 -15.09 9.10 -8.96
N GLU A 24 -15.88 9.70 -8.04
CA GLU A 24 -15.69 11.10 -7.62
C GLU A 24 -14.29 11.34 -7.01
N THR A 25 -13.70 10.33 -6.38
CA THR A 25 -12.38 10.45 -5.74
C THR A 25 -11.20 10.08 -6.64
N GLU A 26 -11.46 9.67 -7.89
CA GLU A 26 -10.46 9.34 -8.91
C GLU A 26 -10.21 10.50 -9.89
N GLN A 27 -11.10 11.50 -9.94
CA GLN A 27 -10.92 12.71 -10.74
C GLN A 27 -9.67 13.49 -10.26
N LYS A 28 -8.86 13.95 -11.23
CA LYS A 28 -7.66 14.75 -10.94
C LYS A 28 -8.12 16.09 -10.33
N PRO A 29 -7.66 16.46 -9.13
CA PRO A 29 -8.00 17.76 -8.57
C PRO A 29 -7.49 18.91 -9.45
N ASP A 30 -8.31 19.94 -9.67
CA ASP A 30 -8.05 21.03 -10.62
C ASP A 30 -6.76 21.83 -10.35
N TRP A 31 -6.33 21.86 -9.10
CA TRP A 31 -5.14 22.56 -8.62
C TRP A 31 -3.82 21.83 -8.91
N ILE A 32 -3.87 20.57 -9.36
CA ILE A 32 -2.67 19.81 -9.72
C ILE A 32 -2.30 20.10 -11.18
N LYS A 33 -1.36 21.03 -11.38
CA LYS A 33 -0.87 21.38 -12.72
C LYS A 33 0.24 20.44 -13.24
N LEU A 34 0.78 19.59 -12.38
CA LEU A 34 1.88 18.68 -12.71
C LEU A 34 1.50 17.71 -13.83
N LYS A 35 2.46 17.49 -14.74
CA LYS A 35 2.33 16.50 -15.81
C LYS A 35 2.56 15.10 -15.25
N PRO A 36 1.89 14.07 -15.79
CA PRO A 36 2.10 12.69 -15.34
C PRO A 36 3.56 12.24 -15.49
N ALA A 37 4.24 12.67 -16.56
CA ALA A 37 5.64 12.35 -16.81
C ALA A 37 6.61 12.88 -15.74
N GLU A 38 6.34 14.07 -15.19
CA GLU A 38 7.18 14.67 -14.13
C GLU A 38 7.06 13.86 -12.84
N ILE A 39 5.85 13.37 -12.55
CA ILE A 39 5.59 12.55 -11.37
C ILE A 39 6.26 11.18 -11.49
N GLU A 40 6.23 10.54 -12.67
CA GLU A 40 6.96 9.28 -12.93
C GLU A 40 8.46 9.46 -12.71
N SER A 41 9.04 10.53 -13.27
CA SER A 41 10.46 10.84 -13.08
C SER A 41 10.82 11.02 -11.61
N LYS A 42 10.00 11.75 -10.83
CA LYS A 42 10.23 11.94 -9.39
C LYS A 42 10.09 10.63 -8.60
N ILE A 43 9.13 9.79 -8.96
CA ILE A 43 8.98 8.46 -8.36
C ILE A 43 10.25 7.63 -8.58
N HIS A 44 10.85 7.68 -9.77
CA HIS A 44 12.09 6.95 -10.07
C HIS A 44 13.30 7.51 -9.31
N GLU A 45 13.43 8.83 -9.18
CA GLU A 45 14.48 9.47 -8.38
C GLU A 45 14.38 9.03 -6.91
N LEU A 46 13.20 9.13 -6.31
CA LEU A 46 12.98 8.74 -4.91
C LEU A 46 13.15 7.22 -4.69
N ALA A 47 12.84 6.41 -5.71
CA ALA A 47 13.08 4.97 -5.66
C ALA A 47 14.58 4.64 -5.70
N LYS A 48 15.38 5.37 -6.49
CA LYS A 48 16.85 5.24 -6.52
C LYS A 48 17.51 5.68 -5.22
N GLU A 49 16.93 6.67 -4.53
CA GLU A 49 17.32 7.05 -3.16
C GLU A 49 17.01 5.96 -2.12
N GLY A 50 16.33 4.87 -2.51
CA GLY A 50 16.01 3.74 -1.64
C GLY A 50 14.78 3.96 -0.77
N HIS A 51 13.92 4.93 -1.10
CA HIS A 51 12.67 5.12 -0.38
C HIS A 51 11.64 4.03 -0.69
N THR A 52 10.85 3.69 0.33
CA THR A 52 9.76 2.72 0.20
C THR A 52 8.60 3.34 -0.57
N PRO A 53 7.79 2.55 -1.30
CA PRO A 53 6.64 3.08 -2.05
C PRO A 53 5.66 3.84 -1.14
N GLU A 54 5.51 3.44 0.12
CA GLU A 54 4.71 4.17 1.11
C GLU A 54 5.31 5.54 1.42
N LYS A 55 6.64 5.60 1.60
CA LYS A 55 7.36 6.83 1.88
C LYS A 55 7.38 7.77 0.67
N ILE A 56 7.49 7.23 -0.54
CA ILE A 56 7.38 7.99 -1.79
C ILE A 56 6.00 8.66 -1.87
N GLY A 57 4.93 7.93 -1.56
CA GLY A 57 3.58 8.49 -1.53
C GLY A 57 3.43 9.66 -0.55
N LEU A 58 4.01 9.53 0.66
CA LEU A 58 4.02 10.63 1.65
C LEU A 58 4.78 11.85 1.13
N ILE A 59 5.96 11.65 0.54
CA ILE A 59 6.78 12.73 -0.02
C ILE A 59 6.04 13.45 -1.15
N LEU A 60 5.38 12.72 -2.04
CA LEU A 60 4.57 13.30 -3.13
C LEU A 60 3.41 14.13 -2.61
N ARG A 61 2.77 13.70 -1.53
CA ARG A 61 1.69 14.45 -0.89
C ARG A 61 2.20 15.72 -0.22
N ASP A 62 3.24 15.59 0.61
CA ASP A 62 3.65 16.66 1.51
C ASP A 62 4.54 17.70 0.81
N LYS A 63 5.36 17.30 -0.17
CA LYS A 63 6.23 18.22 -0.93
C LYS A 63 5.63 18.70 -2.25
N PHE A 64 4.92 17.82 -2.96
CA PHE A 64 4.44 18.10 -4.32
C PHE A 64 2.93 18.34 -4.39
N GLY A 65 2.21 18.21 -3.27
CA GLY A 65 0.76 18.44 -3.23
C GLY A 65 -0.04 17.38 -3.99
N VAL A 66 0.51 16.17 -4.20
CA VAL A 66 -0.16 15.07 -4.91
C VAL A 66 -0.77 14.09 -3.89
N PRO A 67 -2.10 14.13 -3.65
CA PRO A 67 -2.73 13.30 -2.62
C PRO A 67 -2.87 11.84 -3.05
N LYS A 68 -3.22 11.59 -4.32
CA LYS A 68 -3.38 10.26 -4.90
C LYS A 68 -2.68 10.18 -6.24
N VAL A 69 -1.62 9.38 -6.31
CA VAL A 69 -0.87 9.13 -7.54
C VAL A 69 -1.72 8.35 -8.56
N LYS A 70 -2.62 7.47 -8.08
CA LYS A 70 -3.50 6.67 -8.93
C LYS A 70 -4.41 7.55 -9.81
N SER A 71 -4.95 8.64 -9.27
CA SER A 71 -5.83 9.56 -9.99
C SER A 71 -5.15 10.26 -11.18
N ILE A 72 -3.82 10.39 -11.15
CA ILE A 72 -3.06 11.11 -12.19
C ILE A 72 -2.45 10.15 -13.20
N LEU A 73 -1.87 9.04 -12.70
CA LEU A 73 -1.09 8.10 -13.51
C LEU A 73 -1.85 6.83 -13.91
N ASN A 74 -3.07 6.67 -13.40
CA ASN A 74 -3.91 5.48 -13.52
C ASN A 74 -3.22 4.16 -13.12
N LYS A 75 -2.10 4.26 -12.39
CA LYS A 75 -1.25 3.17 -11.93
C LYS A 75 -0.87 3.42 -10.48
N LYS A 76 -0.69 2.35 -9.71
CA LYS A 76 -0.15 2.44 -8.35
C LYS A 76 1.37 2.64 -8.40
N ILE A 77 1.92 3.33 -7.39
CA ILE A 77 3.37 3.51 -7.21
C ILE A 77 4.10 2.16 -7.30
N SER A 78 3.60 1.12 -6.62
CA SER A 78 4.20 -0.23 -6.68
C SER A 78 4.22 -0.84 -8.08
N GLN A 79 3.25 -0.51 -8.95
CA GLN A 79 3.23 -1.00 -10.34
C GLN A 79 4.23 -0.24 -11.21
N VAL A 80 4.43 1.06 -10.94
CA VAL A 80 5.46 1.88 -11.59
C VAL A 80 6.85 1.37 -11.23
N LEU A 81 7.11 1.10 -9.95
CA LEU A 81 8.40 0.56 -9.49
C LEU A 81 8.66 -0.88 -9.99
N LYS A 82 7.62 -1.72 -10.11
CA LYS A 82 7.76 -3.10 -10.59
C LYS A 82 8.24 -3.18 -12.05
N LYS A 83 7.97 -2.17 -12.87
CA LYS A 83 8.40 -2.15 -14.27
C LYS A 83 9.90 -1.88 -14.43
N GLU A 84 10.54 -1.26 -13.45
CA GLU A 84 11.95 -0.88 -13.51
C GLU A 84 12.85 -1.75 -12.59
N ASP A 85 12.36 -2.92 -12.14
CA ASP A 85 13.07 -3.84 -11.24
C ASP A 85 13.52 -3.25 -9.87
N LEU A 86 13.16 -2.01 -9.56
CA LEU A 86 13.35 -1.36 -8.25
C LEU A 86 12.29 -1.84 -7.24
N LYS A 87 12.08 -3.15 -7.16
CA LYS A 87 11.14 -3.73 -6.22
C LYS A 87 11.72 -3.63 -4.82
N GLN A 88 11.24 -2.67 -4.04
CA GLN A 88 11.33 -2.76 -2.59
C GLN A 88 10.59 -4.03 -2.16
N ASP A 89 11.37 -5.04 -1.80
CA ASP A 89 10.85 -6.36 -1.53
C ASP A 89 10.02 -6.31 -0.25
N SER A 90 8.73 -6.66 -0.34
CA SER A 90 7.81 -6.77 0.81
C SER A 90 8.42 -7.59 1.96
N LYS A 91 9.29 -8.56 1.60
CA LYS A 91 10.10 -9.36 2.51
C LYS A 91 10.91 -8.53 3.51
N ASN A 92 11.48 -7.40 3.06
CA ASN A 92 12.31 -6.54 3.91
C ASN A 92 11.54 -5.98 5.11
N HIS A 93 10.28 -5.58 4.93
CA HIS A 93 9.46 -5.07 6.03
C HIS A 93 9.19 -6.15 7.09
N SER A 94 8.77 -7.34 6.66
CA SER A 94 8.53 -8.48 7.53
C SER A 94 9.79 -8.92 8.28
N ASN A 95 10.93 -8.97 7.58
CA ASN A 95 12.23 -9.31 8.16
C ASN A 95 12.67 -8.31 9.23
N ASN A 96 12.51 -7.00 8.99
CA ASN A 96 12.84 -5.97 9.96
C ASN A 96 12.00 -6.11 11.24
N LYS A 97 10.71 -6.41 11.10
CA LYS A 97 9.81 -6.62 12.24
C LYS A 97 10.19 -7.87 13.05
N ILE A 98 10.52 -8.97 12.38
CA ILE A 98 11.00 -10.20 13.01
C ILE A 98 12.30 -9.94 13.77
N ASN A 99 13.26 -9.24 13.16
CA ASN A 99 14.55 -8.92 13.80
C ASN A 99 14.37 -8.04 15.05
N ASN A 100 13.48 -7.06 15.01
CA ASN A 100 13.16 -6.25 16.18
C ASN A 100 12.52 -7.07 17.30
N LEU A 101 11.60 -7.99 16.97
CA LEU A 101 10.99 -8.89 17.95
C LEU A 101 12.01 -9.86 18.56
N LYS A 102 12.95 -10.38 17.76
CA LYS A 102 14.06 -11.21 18.25
C LYS A 102 14.92 -10.45 19.26
N ARG A 103 15.35 -9.23 18.91
CA ARG A 103 16.13 -8.35 19.81
C ARG A 103 15.39 -8.01 21.11
N HIS A 104 14.07 -7.82 21.05
CA HIS A 104 13.25 -7.60 22.25
C HIS A 104 13.20 -8.84 23.15
N LEU A 105 13.01 -10.02 22.56
CA LEU A 105 12.92 -11.30 23.27
C LEU A 105 14.26 -11.77 23.86
N GLU A 106 15.40 -11.38 23.27
CA GLU A 106 16.72 -11.62 23.85
C GLU A 106 16.84 -11.02 25.26
N LYS A 107 16.28 -9.82 25.45
CA LYS A 107 16.23 -9.14 26.75
C LYS A 107 15.07 -9.63 27.62
N ASN A 108 13.92 -9.90 27.03
CA ASN A 108 12.67 -10.25 27.73
C ASN A 108 12.21 -11.68 27.40
N LYS A 109 12.94 -12.69 27.91
CA LYS A 109 12.68 -14.10 27.58
C LYS A 109 11.32 -14.63 28.06
N THR A 110 10.70 -13.97 29.03
CA THR A 110 9.41 -14.34 29.63
C THR A 110 8.20 -13.71 28.95
N ASP A 111 8.39 -12.82 27.96
CA ASP A 111 7.28 -12.17 27.26
C ASP A 111 6.61 -13.13 26.25
N TYR A 112 5.58 -13.84 26.72
CA TYR A 112 4.82 -14.79 25.91
C TYR A 112 4.00 -14.11 24.80
N SER A 113 3.59 -12.85 24.98
CA SER A 113 2.85 -12.09 23.97
C SER A 113 3.74 -11.78 22.77
N ALA A 114 4.98 -11.36 23.03
CA ALA A 114 5.99 -11.14 22.00
C ALA A 114 6.38 -12.45 21.30
N LYS A 115 6.51 -13.58 22.02
CA LYS A 115 6.75 -14.90 21.39
C LYS A 115 5.65 -15.29 20.42
N ARG A 116 4.38 -15.16 20.82
CA ARG A 116 3.23 -15.43 19.94
C ARG A 116 3.27 -14.54 18.70
N SER A 117 3.60 -13.27 18.88
CA SER A 117 3.73 -12.30 17.79
C SER A 117 4.87 -12.70 16.84
N LEU A 118 6.01 -13.15 17.36
CA LEU A 118 7.12 -13.64 16.54
C LEU A 118 6.69 -14.84 15.69
N THR A 119 6.05 -15.85 16.28
CA THR A 119 5.54 -17.02 15.54
C THR A 119 4.59 -16.63 14.42
N LYS A 120 3.66 -15.70 14.67
CA LYS A 120 2.74 -15.18 13.64
C LYS A 120 3.50 -14.52 12.49
N ASN A 121 4.45 -13.64 12.78
CA ASN A 121 5.21 -12.94 11.74
C ASN A 121 6.11 -13.90 10.95
N LEU A 122 6.69 -14.92 11.59
CA LEU A 122 7.46 -15.97 10.92
C LEU A 122 6.58 -16.78 9.96
N TRP A 123 5.35 -17.13 10.37
CA TRP A 123 4.41 -17.82 9.49
C TRP A 123 4.02 -16.96 8.28
N VAL A 124 3.77 -15.67 8.48
CA VAL A 124 3.51 -14.72 7.38
C VAL A 124 4.68 -14.65 6.42
N LEU A 125 5.92 -14.61 6.92
CA LEU A 125 7.12 -14.61 6.07
C LEU A 125 7.21 -15.89 5.22
N HIS A 126 7.00 -17.06 5.84
CA HIS A 126 6.99 -18.34 5.14
C HIS A 126 5.89 -18.40 4.06
N ALA A 127 4.70 -17.86 4.36
CA ALA A 127 3.59 -17.77 3.42
C ALA A 127 3.86 -16.80 2.25
N LEU A 128 4.76 -15.83 2.39
CA LEU A 128 5.17 -14.91 1.32
C LEU A 128 6.28 -15.48 0.43
N GLU A 129 6.99 -16.51 0.88
CA GLU A 129 8.09 -17.14 0.14
C GLU A 129 7.62 -18.30 -0.74
N LYS A 130 6.51 -18.93 -0.38
CA LYS A 130 5.84 -20.00 -1.14
C LYS A 130 4.90 -19.44 -2.19
#